data_AF-A0A3D4GWA1-F1
#
_entry.id   AF-A0A3D4GWA1-F1
#
_cell.length_a   1.000
_cell.length_b   1.000
_cell.length_c   1.000
_cell.angle_alpha   90.00
_cell.angle_beta   90.00
_cell.angle_gamma   90.00
#
_symmetry.space_group_name_H-M   'P 1'
#
loop_
_entity.id
_entity.type
_entity.pdbx_description
1 polymer ?
#
loop_
_entity_poly.entity_id
_entity_poly.type
_entity_poly.pdbx_seq_one_letter_code
_entity_poly.pdbx_strand_id
1 'polypeptide(L)'
;GPAGAHGSKLQASLRDKGLHLPALEGDSETADREYIRLFGLKDFRDLGQEHGFDFAEGFYHISPRFGFIGSVDEKKVQEYVDKNVTSLS
;
A
#
# COMPACT_ATOMS: atom_id res chain seq x y z
N GLY A 1 13.96 5.73 7.70
CA GLY A 1 12.79 5.18 8.43
C GLY A 1 11.87 4.42 7.48
N PRO A 2 10.67 3.99 7.90
CA PRO A 2 9.79 3.09 7.13
C PRO A 2 9.32 3.63 5.76
N ALA A 3 9.28 4.95 5.54
CA ALA A 3 9.04 5.51 4.18
C ALA A 3 10.33 5.87 3.42
N GLY A 4 11.48 5.37 3.86
CA GLY A 4 12.76 5.55 3.17
C GLY A 4 13.02 6.99 2.77
N ALA A 5 13.39 7.17 1.50
CA ALA A 5 13.69 8.46 0.87
C ALA A 5 12.58 8.92 -0.09
N HIS A 6 11.32 8.55 0.15
CA HIS A 6 10.23 8.84 -0.79
C HIS A 6 9.90 10.34 -0.90
N GLY A 7 9.99 11.09 0.21
CA GLY A 7 9.70 12.52 0.22
C GLY A 7 10.77 13.33 -0.49
N SER A 8 12.04 13.09 -0.18
CA SER A 8 13.18 13.70 -0.85
C SER A 8 13.24 13.36 -2.34
N LYS A 9 12.95 12.12 -2.74
CA LYS A 9 12.83 11.72 -4.16
C LYS A 9 11.68 12.43 -4.88
N LEU A 10 10.52 12.56 -4.24
CA LEU A 10 9.40 13.30 -4.80
C LEU A 10 9.74 14.79 -4.94
N GLN A 11 10.38 15.38 -3.92
CA GLN A 11 10.85 16.76 -3.96
C GLN A 11 11.81 17.00 -5.14
N ALA A 12 12.80 16.13 -5.35
CA ALA A 12 13.70 16.20 -6.49
C ALA A 12 12.97 16.06 -7.84
N SER A 13 12.07 15.08 -7.97
CA SER A 13 11.31 14.88 -9.21
C SER A 13 10.41 16.06 -9.57
N LEU A 14 9.84 16.75 -8.56
CA LEU A 14 9.07 17.97 -8.78
C LEU A 14 9.97 19.11 -9.25
N ARG A 15 11.13 19.31 -8.63
CA ARG A 15 12.10 20.34 -9.04
C ARG A 15 12.56 20.14 -10.49
N ASP A 16 12.84 18.91 -10.91
CA ASP A 16 13.22 18.59 -12.29
C ASP A 16 12.14 18.98 -13.32
N LYS A 17 10.88 19.05 -12.88
CA LYS A 17 9.72 19.48 -13.69
C LYS A 17 9.39 20.97 -13.54
N GLY A 18 10.19 21.73 -12.79
CA GLY A 18 9.88 23.12 -12.43
C GLY A 18 8.67 23.25 -11.48
N LEU A 19 8.29 22.17 -10.81
CA LEU A 19 7.18 22.10 -9.87
C LEU A 19 7.68 22.14 -8.44
N HIS A 20 6.80 22.55 -7.54
CA HIS A 20 7.11 22.67 -6.13
C HIS A 20 5.90 22.29 -5.27
N LEU A 21 6.15 21.55 -4.18
CA LEU A 21 5.14 21.21 -3.18
C LEU A 21 5.60 21.78 -1.82
N PRO A 22 4.98 22.87 -1.33
CA PRO A 22 5.38 23.53 -0.09
C PRO A 22 5.44 22.61 1.12
N ALA A 23 4.54 21.63 1.17
CA ALA A 23 4.49 20.66 2.26
C ALA A 23 5.71 19.73 2.33
N LEU A 24 6.57 19.69 1.30
CA LEU A 24 7.83 18.94 1.29
C LEU A 24 9.06 19.85 1.31
N GLU A 25 8.92 21.13 1.66
CA GLU A 25 10.06 22.04 1.82
C GLU A 25 10.99 21.63 2.98
N GLY A 26 12.23 22.09 2.91
CA GLY A 26 13.27 21.77 3.88
C GLY A 26 14.27 20.74 3.36
N ASP A 27 15.00 20.15 4.30
CA ASP A 27 15.99 19.11 4.03
C ASP A 27 15.34 17.75 3.71
N SER A 28 16.16 16.79 3.30
CA SER A 28 15.71 15.45 2.93
C SER A 28 14.94 14.76 4.07
N GLU A 29 15.39 14.92 5.32
CA GLU A 29 14.74 14.33 6.48
C GLU A 29 13.34 14.94 6.71
N THR A 30 13.22 16.25 6.57
CA THR A 30 11.94 16.95 6.67
C THR A 30 11.00 16.50 5.56
N ALA A 31 11.48 16.46 4.30
CA ALA A 31 10.68 15.99 3.17
C ALA A 31 10.19 14.56 3.37
N ASP A 32 11.04 13.64 3.84
CA ASP A 32 10.67 12.25 4.10
C ASP A 32 9.65 12.10 5.24
N ARG A 33 9.77 12.90 6.30
CA ARG A 33 8.80 12.94 7.40
C ARG A 33 7.45 13.48 6.96
N GLU A 34 7.42 14.57 6.22
CA GLU A 34 6.15 15.15 5.74
C GLU A 34 5.47 14.26 4.70
N TYR A 35 6.24 13.55 3.88
CA TYR A 35 5.70 12.52 2.98
C TYR A 35 4.91 11.45 3.75
N ILE A 36 5.43 10.97 4.89
CA ILE A 36 4.72 10.02 5.75
C ILE A 36 3.40 10.62 6.27
N ARG A 37 3.43 11.86 6.76
CA ARG A 37 2.24 12.53 7.31
C ARG A 37 1.14 12.73 6.27
N LEU A 38 1.54 13.11 5.06
CA LEU A 38 0.61 13.38 3.96
C LEU A 38 0.01 12.08 3.40
N PHE A 39 0.86 11.10 3.11
CA PHE A 39 0.48 9.94 2.31
C PHE A 39 0.49 8.63 3.10
N GLY A 40 1.52 8.39 3.91
CA GLY A 40 1.67 7.12 4.64
C GLY A 40 0.67 6.94 5.79
N LEU A 41 0.28 8.03 6.45
CA LEU A 41 -0.67 8.01 7.58
C LEU A 41 -2.11 8.34 7.16
N LYS A 42 -2.38 8.51 5.87
CA LYS A 42 -3.68 8.97 5.39
C LYS A 42 -4.81 8.04 5.83
N ASP A 43 -4.69 6.75 5.57
CA ASP A 43 -5.77 5.80 5.85
C ASP A 43 -6.00 5.63 7.37
N PHE A 44 -4.92 5.68 8.17
CA PHE A 44 -5.02 5.67 9.62
C PHE A 44 -5.71 6.92 10.16
N ARG A 45 -5.41 8.09 9.59
CA ARG A 45 -6.04 9.36 9.96
C ARG A 45 -7.52 9.34 9.61
N ASP A 46 -7.85 8.93 8.39
CA ASP A 46 -9.24 8.90 7.90
C ASP A 46 -10.09 7.96 8.77
N LEU A 47 -9.60 6.75 9.08
CA LEU A 47 -10.25 5.82 10.00
C LEU A 47 -10.37 6.39 11.43
N GLY A 48 -9.35 7.09 11.91
CA GLY A 48 -9.39 7.75 13.22
C GLY A 48 -10.52 8.78 13.30
N GLN A 49 -10.62 9.66 12.29
CA GLN A 49 -11.62 10.73 12.25
C GLN A 49 -13.04 10.20 12.22
N GLU A 50 -13.30 9.08 11.52
CA GLU A 50 -14.60 8.40 11.54
C GLU A 50 -15.04 7.96 12.95
N HIS A 51 -14.08 7.78 13.86
CA HIS A 51 -14.31 7.31 15.22
C HIS A 51 -13.97 8.35 16.31
N GLY A 52 -13.67 9.60 15.94
CA GLY A 52 -13.35 10.66 16.89
C GLY A 52 -11.93 10.60 17.50
N PHE A 53 -10.99 9.96 16.80
CA PHE A 53 -9.57 9.88 17.16
C PHE A 53 -8.68 10.55 16.09
N ASP A 54 -7.44 10.90 16.45
CA ASP A 54 -6.49 11.45 15.48
C ASP A 54 -6.06 10.39 14.44
N PHE A 55 -5.87 9.14 14.88
CA PHE A 55 -5.49 8.00 14.05
C PHE A 55 -6.10 6.71 14.61
N ALA A 56 -6.40 5.75 13.74
CA ALA A 56 -6.83 4.40 14.11
C ALA A 56 -6.25 3.35 13.14
N GLU A 57 -6.01 2.14 13.63
CA GLU A 57 -5.59 0.98 12.82
C GLU A 57 -6.73 -0.04 12.75
N GLY A 58 -7.08 -0.45 11.53
CA GLY A 58 -8.12 -1.44 11.29
C GLY A 58 -7.57 -2.87 11.34
N PHE A 59 -8.19 -3.72 12.16
CA PHE A 59 -7.90 -5.16 12.17
C PHE A 59 -8.97 -5.93 11.39
N TYR A 60 -8.59 -6.52 10.27
CA TYR A 60 -9.49 -7.30 9.43
C TYR A 60 -9.40 -8.79 9.77
N HIS A 61 -10.49 -9.37 10.25
CA HIS A 61 -10.62 -10.82 10.30
C HIS A 61 -11.02 -11.35 8.91
N ILE A 62 -10.03 -11.81 8.15
CA ILE A 62 -10.26 -12.50 6.89
C ILE A 62 -10.62 -13.95 7.23
N SER A 63 -11.88 -14.34 6.99
CA SER A 63 -12.30 -15.72 7.25
C SER A 63 -11.53 -16.69 6.34
N PRO A 64 -11.09 -17.86 6.86
CA PRO A 64 -10.44 -18.89 6.05
C PRO A 64 -11.27 -19.35 4.84
N ARG A 65 -12.59 -19.13 4.86
CA ARG A 65 -13.50 -19.53 3.77
C ARG A 65 -13.33 -18.73 2.48
N PHE A 66 -12.75 -17.54 2.54
CA PHE A 66 -12.67 -16.65 1.38
C PHE A 66 -11.28 -16.60 0.71
N GLY A 67 -10.29 -17.33 1.26
CA GLY A 67 -8.90 -17.22 0.83
C GLY A 67 -8.36 -15.79 1.01
N PHE A 68 -7.05 -15.61 0.85
CA PHE A 68 -6.51 -14.26 0.67
C PHE A 68 -6.81 -13.79 -0.76
N ILE A 69 -6.90 -12.48 -1.00
CA ILE A 69 -6.91 -11.95 -2.36
C ILE A 69 -5.62 -12.42 -3.05
N GLY A 70 -5.77 -13.17 -4.15
CA GLY A 70 -4.66 -13.84 -4.84
C GLY A 70 -4.45 -15.31 -4.47
N SER A 71 -5.18 -15.84 -3.48
CA SER A 71 -5.24 -17.28 -3.25
C SER A 71 -5.91 -17.99 -4.42
N VAL A 72 -5.29 -19.07 -4.86
CA VAL A 72 -5.83 -19.91 -5.93
C VAL A 72 -6.85 -20.86 -5.35
N ASP A 73 -8.04 -20.91 -5.96
CA ASP A 73 -9.08 -21.88 -5.62
C ASP A 73 -8.63 -23.28 -6.07
N GLU A 74 -8.26 -24.13 -5.10
CA GLU A 74 -7.77 -25.50 -5.36
C GLU A 74 -8.75 -26.32 -6.19
N LYS A 75 -10.06 -26.08 -6.03
CA LYS A 75 -11.08 -26.78 -6.83
C LYS A 75 -10.97 -26.39 -8.31
N LYS A 76 -10.77 -25.11 -8.61
CA LYS A 76 -10.57 -24.64 -9.99
C LYS A 76 -9.25 -25.14 -10.58
N VAL A 77 -8.20 -25.28 -9.77
CA VAL A 77 -6.94 -25.89 -10.20
C VAL A 77 -7.17 -27.34 -10.58
N GLN A 78 -7.85 -28.11 -9.72
CA GLN A 78 -8.14 -29.51 -10.00
C GLN A 78 -9.02 -29.66 -11.25
N GLU A 79 -10.06 -28.85 -11.39
CA GLU A 79 -10.91 -28.83 -12.58
C GLU A 79 -10.12 -28.52 -13.86
N TYR A 80 -9.12 -27.65 -13.80
CA TYR A 80 -8.25 -27.37 -14.93
C TYR A 80 -7.32 -28.55 -15.23
N VAL A 81 -6.70 -29.15 -14.21
CA VAL A 81 -5.84 -30.32 -14.37
C VAL A 81 -6.60 -31.47 -15.01
N ASP A 82 -7.78 -31.81 -14.49
CA ASP A 82 -8.60 -32.91 -14.99
C ASP A 82 -8.98 -32.74 -16.47
N LYS A 83 -9.22 -31.49 -16.90
CA LYS A 83 -9.56 -31.17 -18.29
C LYS A 83 -8.37 -31.24 -19.25
N ASN A 84 -7.15 -31.03 -18.76
CA ASN A 84 -5.99 -30.77 -19.61
C ASN A 84 -4.86 -31.79 -19.43
N VAL A 85 -4.95 -32.70 -18.47
CA VAL A 85 -3.94 -33.72 -18.25
C VAL A 85 -3.96 -34.77 -19.36
N THR A 86 -2.78 -35.10 -19.88
CA THR A 86 -2.59 -36.15 -20.89
C THR A 86 -1.48 -37.10 -20.45
N SER A 87 -1.59 -38.38 -20.79
CA SER A 87 -0.55 -39.37 -20.49
C SER A 87 0.75 -39.05 -21.23
N LEU A 88 1.87 -39.18 -20.53
CA LEU A 88 3.19 -39.17 -21.16
C LEU A 88 3.37 -40.47 -21.95
N SER A 89 3.72 -40.35 -23.24
CA SER A 89 4.07 -41.45 -24.13
C SER A 89 5.49 -41.95 -23.89
#